data_AF-A0A847JT47-F1
#
_entry.id   AF-A0A847JT47-F1
#
_cell.length_a   1.000
_cell.length_b   1.000
_cell.length_c   1.000
_cell.angle_alpha   90.00
_cell.angle_beta   90.00
_cell.angle_gamma   90.00
#
_symmetry.space_group_name_H-M   'P 1'
#
loop_
_entity.id
_entity.type
_entity.pdbx_description
1 polymer ?
#
loop_
_entity_poly.entity_id
_entity_poly.type
_entity_poly.pdbx_seq_one_letter_code
_entity_poly.pdbx_strand_id
1 'polypeptide(L)'
;TVTGTEGAINCGCGLSELPLLREKHGETRIQGQTDFFSRFSDAFLYEANAFVASISSGVSVGATLEDAREATRLAIAMRESLEKGTSIKLD
;
A
#
# COMPACT_ATOMS: atom_id res chain seq x y z
N THR A 1 -11.18 -1.25 3.03
CA THR A 1 -12.29 -1.76 3.86
C THR A 1 -12.52 -3.20 3.53
N VAL A 2 -12.76 -4.03 4.54
CA VAL A 2 -13.20 -5.42 4.35
C VAL A 2 -14.60 -5.54 4.95
N THR A 3 -15.55 -6.05 4.17
CA THR A 3 -16.94 -6.24 4.59
C THR A 3 -17.27 -7.74 4.58
N GLY A 4 -17.76 -8.25 5.69
CA GLY A 4 -18.24 -9.61 5.87
C GLY A 4 -19.73 -9.66 6.18
N THR A 5 -20.26 -10.86 6.45
CA THR A 5 -21.69 -11.07 6.73
C THR A 5 -22.14 -10.41 8.03
N GLU A 6 -21.26 -10.37 9.03
CA GLU A 6 -21.56 -9.89 10.39
C GLU A 6 -21.01 -8.48 10.67
N GLY A 7 -20.40 -7.80 9.69
CA GLY A 7 -19.85 -6.46 9.90
C GLY A 7 -18.74 -6.08 8.94
N ALA A 8 -18.06 -4.98 9.24
CA ALA A 8 -16.98 -4.45 8.40
C ALA A 8 -15.83 -3.90 9.24
N ILE A 9 -14.61 -3.99 8.70
CA ILE A 9 -13.40 -3.38 9.25
C ILE A 9 -12.79 -2.40 8.26
N ASN A 10 -12.37 -1.25 8.79
CA ASN A 10 -11.66 -0.21 8.05
C ASN A 10 -10.22 -0.11 8.57
N CYS A 11 -9.25 -0.36 7.70
CA CYS A 11 -7.84 -0.13 7.99
C CYS A 11 -7.41 1.18 7.33
N GLY A 12 -6.76 2.06 8.08
CA GLY A 12 -6.25 3.34 7.55
C GLY A 12 -7.28 4.48 7.50
N CYS A 13 -8.42 4.36 8.17
CA CYS A 13 -9.33 5.48 8.39
C CYS A 13 -8.80 6.44 9.48
N GLY A 14 -9.08 7.74 9.35
CA GLY A 14 -8.75 8.73 10.39
C GLY A 14 -7.26 9.03 10.54
N LEU A 15 -6.51 9.07 9.44
CA LEU A 15 -5.11 9.52 9.47
C LEU A 15 -5.04 10.91 10.15
N SER A 16 -4.31 10.97 11.26
CA SER A 16 -4.32 12.08 12.22
C SER A 16 -3.85 13.40 11.64
N GLU A 17 -3.12 13.38 10.54
CA GLU A 17 -2.62 14.57 9.89
C GLU A 17 -2.97 14.51 8.40
N LEU A 18 -4.07 15.19 8.04
CA LEU A 18 -4.35 15.54 6.65
C LEU A 18 -3.24 16.49 6.18
N PRO A 19 -2.73 16.38 4.93
CA PRO A 19 -1.81 17.36 4.35
C PRO A 19 -2.45 18.76 4.38
N LEU A 20 -2.15 19.54 5.41
CA LEU A 20 -2.62 20.90 5.53
C LEU A 20 -1.48 21.81 5.12
N LEU A 21 -1.67 22.49 3.98
CA LEU A 21 -0.84 23.60 3.58
C LEU A 21 -1.15 24.78 4.49
N ARG A 22 -0.22 25.15 5.37
CA ARG A 22 -0.35 26.36 6.19
C ARG A 22 0.60 27.42 5.69
N GLU A 23 0.03 28.52 5.21
CA GLU A 23 0.78 29.72 4.85
C GLU A 23 0.76 30.71 6.01
N LYS A 24 1.94 31.11 6.51
CA LYS A 24 2.05 32.20 7.50
C LYS A 24 3.34 32.99 7.25
N HIS A 25 3.22 34.31 7.11
CA HIS A 25 4.34 35.23 6.86
C HIS A 25 5.23 34.88 5.64
N GLY A 26 4.66 34.27 4.60
CA GLY A 26 5.41 33.83 3.42
C GLY A 26 6.15 32.50 3.58
N GLU A 27 6.03 31.83 4.73
CA GLU A 27 6.47 30.44 4.89
C GLU A 27 5.32 29.48 4.62
N THR A 28 5.58 28.52 3.73
CA THR A 28 4.73 27.35 3.52
C THR A 28 5.21 26.22 4.44
N ARG A 29 4.33 25.74 5.34
CA ARG A 29 4.58 24.52 6.12
C ARG A 29 3.54 23.46 5.79
N ILE A 30 4.01 22.25 5.55
CA ILE A 30 3.20 21.05 5.37
C ILE A 30 3.19 20.32 6.72
N GLN A 31 2.00 20.10 7.29
CA GLN A 31 1.77 19.19 8.42
C GLN A 31 0.85 18.07 7.93
N GLY A 32 1.09 16.81 8.31
CA GLY A 32 0.58 15.67 7.56
C GLY A 32 1.48 14.44 7.64
N GLN A 33 0.91 13.23 7.79
CA GLN A 33 1.57 12.02 7.31
C GLN A 33 1.43 12.05 5.78
N THR A 34 2.32 12.83 5.16
CA THR A 34 2.11 13.40 3.83
C THR A 34 2.56 12.44 2.72
N ASP A 35 3.39 11.45 3.08
CA ASP A 35 4.05 10.60 2.10
C ASP A 35 4.05 9.12 2.53
N PHE A 36 4.22 8.28 1.52
CA PHE A 36 4.21 6.83 1.63
C PHE A 36 5.28 6.29 2.60
N PHE A 37 6.47 6.88 2.63
CA PHE A 37 7.54 6.42 3.52
C PHE A 37 7.22 6.74 4.97
N SER A 38 6.75 7.97 5.24
CA SER A 38 6.28 8.35 6.58
C SER A 38 5.13 7.48 7.05
N ARG A 39 4.29 6.96 6.14
CA ARG A 39 3.20 6.03 6.45
C ARG A 39 3.64 4.62 6.78
N PHE A 40 4.65 4.13 6.08
CA PHE A 40 5.06 2.72 6.11
C PHE A 40 6.48 2.51 6.66
N SER A 41 7.06 3.51 7.33
CA SER A 41 8.43 3.45 7.88
C SER A 41 8.68 2.21 8.72
N ASP A 42 7.75 1.91 9.63
CA ASP A 42 7.86 0.77 10.52
C ASP A 42 7.67 -0.55 9.76
N ALA A 43 6.75 -0.57 8.78
CA ALA A 43 6.54 -1.74 7.93
C ALA A 43 7.79 -2.07 7.11
N PHE A 44 8.48 -1.06 6.56
CA PHE A 44 9.76 -1.25 5.87
C PHE A 44 10.84 -1.85 6.78
N LEU A 45 10.94 -1.33 8.02
CA LEU A 45 11.89 -1.86 8.99
C LEU A 45 11.57 -3.32 9.34
N TYR A 46 10.30 -3.65 9.56
CA TYR A 46 9.88 -5.02 9.86
C TYR A 46 10.09 -5.97 8.69
N GLU A 47 9.77 -5.56 7.47
CA GLU A 47 10.00 -6.35 6.26
C GLU A 47 11.50 -6.65 6.05
N ALA A 48 12.36 -5.63 6.18
CA ALA A 48 13.80 -5.81 6.04
C ALA A 48 14.37 -6.77 7.10
N ASN A 49 13.92 -6.66 8.35
CA ASN A 49 14.34 -7.58 9.42
C ASN A 49 13.84 -9.01 9.17
N ALA A 50 12.61 -9.17 8.68
CA ALA A 50 12.05 -10.48 8.33
C ALA A 50 12.85 -11.14 7.19
N PHE A 51 13.30 -10.35 6.21
CA PHE A 51 14.19 -10.84 5.15
C PHE A 51 15.56 -11.31 5.68
N VAL A 52 16.19 -10.57 6.59
CA VAL A 52 17.47 -11.00 7.20
C VAL A 52 17.26 -12.29 8.02
N ALA A 53 16.14 -12.39 8.74
CA ALA A 53 15.79 -13.57 9.51
C ALA A 53 15.52 -14.80 8.62
N SER A 54 14.89 -14.62 7.46
CA SER A 54 14.59 -15.72 6.51
C SER A 54 15.88 -16.32 5.96
N ILE A 55 16.88 -15.48 5.65
CA ILE A 55 18.22 -15.94 5.23
C ILE A 55 18.89 -16.74 6.36
N SER A 56 18.87 -16.20 7.58
CA SER A 56 19.56 -16.80 8.73
C SER A 56 18.95 -18.14 9.15
N SER A 57 17.63 -18.27 9.02
CA SER A 57 16.88 -19.48 9.38
C SER A 57 16.74 -20.50 8.24
N GLY A 58 16.97 -20.07 6.99
CA GLY A 58 16.69 -20.86 5.79
C GLY A 58 15.20 -21.08 5.50
N VAL A 59 14.31 -20.40 6.25
CA VAL A 59 12.86 -20.50 6.08
C VAL A 59 12.38 -19.31 5.26
N SER A 60 11.76 -19.59 4.11
CA SER A 60 11.13 -18.54 3.30
C SER A 60 9.89 -17.98 4.00
N VAL A 61 9.75 -16.66 4.03
CA VAL A 61 8.65 -15.95 4.67
C VAL A 61 8.23 -14.76 3.80
N GLY A 62 6.94 -14.47 3.73
CA GLY A 62 6.40 -13.32 3.01
C GLY A 62 5.93 -13.65 1.59
N ALA A 63 5.86 -12.61 0.75
CA ALA A 63 5.37 -12.72 -0.61
C ALA A 63 6.34 -13.49 -1.52
N THR A 64 5.77 -14.24 -2.46
CA THR A 64 6.50 -15.01 -3.46
C THR A 64 6.60 -14.25 -4.79
N LEU A 65 7.42 -14.76 -5.71
CA LEU A 65 7.45 -14.24 -7.08
C LEU A 65 6.10 -14.40 -7.78
N GLU A 66 5.34 -15.46 -7.47
CA GLU A 66 4.04 -15.69 -8.10
C GLU A 66 3.02 -14.63 -7.67
N ASP A 67 3.04 -14.22 -6.39
CA ASP A 67 2.21 -13.13 -5.89
C ASP A 67 2.48 -11.82 -6.65
N ALA A 68 3.77 -11.51 -6.90
CA ALA A 68 4.17 -10.33 -7.65
C ALA A 68 3.73 -10.40 -9.12
N ARG A 69 3.83 -11.57 -9.75
CA ARG A 69 3.39 -11.80 -11.13
C ARG A 69 1.88 -11.61 -11.27
N GLU A 70 1.11 -12.20 -10.36
CA GLU A 70 -0.35 -12.11 -10.39
C GLU A 70 -0.82 -10.68 -10.11
N ALA A 71 -0.26 -10.00 -9.11
CA ALA A 71 -0.56 -8.58 -8.85
C ALA A 71 -0.28 -7.70 -10.09
N THR A 72 0.84 -7.96 -10.80
CA THR A 72 1.18 -7.23 -12.02
C THR A 72 0.19 -7.53 -13.16
N ARG A 73 -0.22 -8.79 -13.34
CA ARG A 73 -1.22 -9.19 -14.34
C ARG A 73 -2.54 -8.46 -14.14
N LEU A 74 -3.02 -8.40 -12.90
CA LEU A 74 -4.23 -7.67 -12.53
C LEU A 74 -4.10 -6.17 -12.82
N ALA A 75 -2.97 -5.55 -12.47
CA ALA A 75 -2.73 -4.14 -12.74
C ALA A 75 -2.75 -3.80 -14.24
N ILE A 76 -2.20 -4.70 -15.08
CA ILE A 76 -2.25 -4.56 -16.54
C ILE A 76 -3.70 -4.61 -17.04
N ALA A 77 -4.49 -5.59 -16.58
CA ALA A 77 -5.88 -5.73 -16.98
C ALA A 77 -6.75 -4.53 -16.55
N MET A 78 -6.49 -3.98 -15.35
CA MET A 78 -7.15 -2.74 -14.90
C MET A 78 -6.82 -1.56 -15.81
N ARG A 79 -5.56 -1.40 -16.21
CA ARG A 79 -5.14 -0.35 -17.15
C ARG A 79 -5.82 -0.53 -18.51
N GLU A 80 -5.84 -1.75 -19.03
CA GLU A 80 -6.49 -2.07 -20.31
C GLU A 80 -8.00 -1.78 -20.26
N SER A 81 -8.67 -2.11 -19.15
CA SER A 81 -10.08 -1.80 -18.94
C SER A 81 -10.34 -0.30 -18.96
N LEU A 82 -9.48 0.49 -18.31
CA LEU A 82 -9.57 1.95 -18.29
C LEU A 82 -9.42 2.53 -19.71
N GLU A 83 -8.43 2.06 -20.47
CA GLU A 83 -8.15 2.55 -21.83
C GLU A 83 -9.27 2.20 -22.82
N LYS A 84 -9.87 1.01 -22.70
CA LYS A 84 -10.94 0.54 -23.60
C LYS A 84 -12.34 0.98 -23.17
N GLY A 85 -12.52 1.38 -21.92
CA GLY A 85 -13.84 1.66 -21.35
C GLY A 85 -14.74 0.43 -21.25
N THR A 86 -14.16 -0.77 -21.24
CA THR A 86 -14.89 -2.05 -21.19
C THR A 86 -14.29 -2.97 -20.14
N SER A 87 -15.08 -3.95 -19.68
CA SER A 87 -14.61 -4.97 -18.75
C SER A 87 -13.62 -5.92 -19.43
N ILE A 88 -12.51 -6.21 -18.77
CA ILE A 88 -11.54 -7.24 -19.17
C ILE A 88 -11.80 -8.51 -18.38
N LYS A 89 -11.82 -9.66 -19.05
CA LYS A 89 -11.92 -10.95 -18.39
C LYS A 89 -10.53 -11.38 -17.91
N LEU A 90 -10.47 -11.79 -16.65
CA LEU A 90 -9.28 -12.41 -16.07
C LEU A 90 -9.45 -13.92 -16.23
N ASP A 91 -8.48 -14.55 -16.88
CA ASP A 91 -8.37 -16.00 -16.98
C ASP A 91 -7.56 -16.58 -15.82
#